data_AF-A0A836RRM3-F1
#
_entry.id   AF-A0A836RRM3-F1
#
_cell.length_a   1.000
_cell.length_b   1.000
_cell.length_c   1.000
_cell.angle_alpha   90.00
_cell.angle_beta   90.00
_cell.angle_gamma   90.00
#
_symmetry.space_group_name_H-M   'P 1'
#
loop_
_entity.id
_entity.type
_entity.pdbx_description
1 polymer ?
#
loop_
_entity_poly.entity_id
_entity_poly.type
_entity_poly.pdbx_seq_one_letter_code
_entity_poly.pdbx_strand_id
1 'polypeptide(L)'
;MSQPIVAIVGRPNVGKSTLFNRLIGRRKAIVDDKPGITRDRNYETVTWAGQQFLLIDTGGYLPLADNLIDEAIREQVEIAVEEADLVLLLVDAKTGITDVDEDIARILRASRKDTLLVVNKIDDTRMDAEVGQ
;
A
#
# COMPACT_ATOMS: atom_id res chain seq x y z
N MET A 1 24.66 -4.28 7.40
CA MET A 1 23.44 -3.47 7.62
C MET A 1 22.29 -4.24 7.01
N SER A 2 21.15 -4.34 7.72
CA SER A 2 19.93 -4.88 7.13
C SER A 2 19.46 -3.97 6.00
N GLN A 3 18.84 -4.56 4.98
CA GLN A 3 18.27 -3.82 3.86
C GLN A 3 17.03 -3.06 4.36
N PRO A 4 16.86 -1.76 4.03
CA PRO A 4 15.68 -1.00 4.46
C PRO A 4 14.39 -1.64 3.98
N ILE A 5 13.34 -1.59 4.79
CA ILE A 5 12.03 -2.16 4.49
C ILE A 5 11.03 -1.03 4.22
N VAL A 6 10.35 -1.11 3.08
CA VAL A 6 9.28 -0.19 2.68
C VAL A 6 7.99 -0.99 2.55
N ALA A 7 6.93 -0.58 3.25
CA ALA A 7 5.62 -1.22 3.15
C ALA A 7 4.61 -0.31 2.43
N ILE A 8 3.76 -0.89 1.59
CA ILE A 8 2.62 -0.17 0.99
C ILE A 8 1.35 -0.52 1.74
N VAL A 9 0.70 0.48 2.32
CA VAL A 9 -0.60 0.34 3.01
C VAL A 9 -1.65 1.23 2.34
N GLY A 10 -2.92 0.98 2.65
CA GLY A 10 -4.04 1.73 2.13
C GLY A 10 -5.26 0.83 1.97
N ARG A 11 -6.45 1.44 1.87
CA ARG A 11 -7.70 0.70 1.72
C ARG A 11 -7.73 -0.18 0.45
N PRO A 12 -8.71 -1.09 0.32
CA PRO A 12 -8.85 -1.92 -0.88
C PRO A 12 -8.93 -1.05 -2.17
N ASN A 13 -8.39 -1.58 -3.27
CA ASN A 13 -8.52 -1.01 -4.62
C ASN A 13 -7.90 0.38 -4.88
N VAL A 14 -7.09 0.93 -3.96
CA VAL A 14 -6.30 2.17 -4.20
C VAL A 14 -5.14 1.99 -5.17
N GLY A 15 -4.81 0.76 -5.56
CA GLY A 15 -3.76 0.44 -6.53
C GLY A 15 -2.42 0.01 -5.93
N LYS A 16 -2.42 -0.52 -4.70
CA LYS A 16 -1.22 -1.02 -4.00
C LYS A 16 -0.41 -1.99 -4.85
N SER A 17 -1.04 -3.06 -5.34
CA SER A 17 -0.37 -4.08 -6.15
C SER A 17 0.08 -3.54 -7.52
N THR A 18 -0.59 -2.52 -8.08
CA THR A 18 -0.13 -1.84 -9.30
C THR A 18 1.16 -1.05 -9.04
N LEU A 19 1.24 -0.30 -7.94
CA LEU A 19 2.44 0.42 -7.54
C LEU A 19 3.58 -0.56 -7.20
N PHE A 20 3.28 -1.62 -6.44
CA PHE A 20 4.22 -2.68 -6.10
C PHE A 20 4.87 -3.27 -7.36
N ASN A 21 4.05 -3.75 -8.31
CA ASN A 21 4.52 -4.33 -9.56
C ASN A 21 5.32 -3.34 -10.42
N ARG A 22 5.01 -2.04 -10.34
CA ARG A 22 5.77 -1.00 -11.04
C ARG A 22 7.15 -0.80 -10.40
N LEU A 23 7.24 -0.79 -9.08
CA LEU A 23 8.49 -0.57 -8.35
C LEU A 23 9.48 -1.74 -8.51
N ILE A 24 9.00 -2.99 -8.57
CA ILE A 24 9.87 -4.17 -8.79
C ILE A 24 10.47 -4.23 -10.21
N GLY A 25 10.02 -3.38 -11.14
CA GLY A 25 10.62 -3.25 -12.47
C GLY A 25 10.43 -4.44 -13.42
N ARG A 26 9.66 -5.46 -13.02
CA ARG A 26 9.33 -6.63 -13.86
C ARG A 26 7.84 -6.59 -14.18
N ARG A 27 7.47 -6.78 -15.45
CA ARG A 27 6.14 -7.29 -15.83
C ARG A 27 6.02 -8.75 -15.37
N LYS A 28 6.14 -9.02 -14.07
CA LYS A 28 5.43 -10.18 -13.53
C LYS A 28 4.00 -9.70 -13.46
N ALA A 29 3.26 -10.03 -14.51
CA ALA A 29 1.83 -10.20 -14.34
C ALA A 29 1.70 -11.17 -13.14
N ILE A 30 1.27 -10.67 -11.99
CA ILE A 30 0.56 -11.55 -11.06
C ILE A 30 -0.79 -11.81 -11.74
N VAL A 31 -0.74 -12.61 -12.80
CA VAL A 31 -1.85 -13.44 -13.24
C VAL A 31 -1.39 -14.81 -12.80
N ASP A 32 -1.75 -15.16 -11.57
CA ASP A 32 -1.78 -16.56 -11.19
C ASP A 32 -3.03 -16.74 -10.32
N ASP A 33 -4.15 -16.97 -11.01
CA ASP A 33 -5.30 -17.74 -10.50
C ASP A 33 -4.87 -19.20 -10.30
N LYS A 34 -3.80 -19.42 -9.52
CA LYS A 34 -3.43 -20.75 -9.03
C LYS A 34 -3.94 -20.87 -7.60
N PRO A 35 -5.00 -21.67 -7.35
CA PRO A 35 -5.39 -22.02 -6.01
C PRO A 35 -4.21 -22.75 -5.37
N GLY A 36 -3.51 -22.09 -4.43
CA GLY A 36 -2.38 -22.68 -3.71
C GLY A 36 -1.14 -21.80 -3.50
N ILE A 37 -1.08 -20.56 -3.99
CA ILE A 37 0.06 -19.66 -3.73
C ILE A 37 -0.24 -18.76 -2.52
N THR A 38 0.07 -19.34 -1.37
CA THR A 38 0.42 -18.80 -0.04
C THR A 38 -0.25 -17.54 0.51
N ARG A 39 -0.75 -17.72 1.74
CA ARG A 39 -1.47 -16.80 2.61
C ARG A 39 -0.71 -15.56 3.10
N ASP A 40 0.58 -15.35 2.81
CA ASP A 40 1.39 -14.39 3.56
C ASP A 40 2.30 -13.55 2.65
N ARG A 41 2.01 -12.23 2.61
CA ARG A 41 2.87 -11.06 2.25
C ARG A 41 3.94 -11.26 1.16
N ASN A 42 3.87 -10.44 0.11
CA ASN A 42 4.88 -10.43 -0.96
C ASN A 42 6.06 -9.53 -0.59
N TYR A 43 7.25 -10.12 -0.41
CA TYR A 43 8.52 -9.41 -0.25
C TYR A 43 9.28 -9.43 -1.57
N GLU A 44 9.66 -8.26 -2.07
CA GLU A 44 10.47 -8.14 -3.29
C GLU A 44 11.59 -7.12 -3.11
N THR A 45 12.78 -7.43 -3.64
CA THR A 45 13.89 -6.47 -3.65
C THR A 45 13.71 -5.47 -4.78
N VAL A 46 13.64 -4.18 -4.45
CA VAL A 46 13.55 -3.07 -5.39
C VAL A 46 14.91 -2.38 -5.48
N THR A 47 15.33 -2.05 -6.71
CA THR A 47 16.46 -1.14 -6.95
C THR A 47 15.92 0.14 -7.57
N TRP A 48 16.05 1.26 -6.86
CA TRP A 48 15.61 2.58 -7.33
C TRP A 48 16.71 3.60 -7.09
N ALA A 49 17.07 4.38 -8.13
CA ALA A 49 18.12 5.40 -8.06
C ALA A 49 19.46 4.88 -7.46
N GLY A 50 19.82 3.63 -7.75
CA GLY A 50 21.04 3.00 -7.23
C GLY A 50 20.97 2.53 -5.78
N GLN A 51 19.82 2.66 -5.11
CA GLN A 51 19.57 2.15 -3.75
C GLN A 51 18.72 0.89 -3.79
N GLN A 52 18.99 -0.05 -2.87
CA GLN A 52 18.22 -1.28 -2.71
C GLN A 52 17.42 -1.28 -1.41
N PHE A 53 16.16 -1.70 -1.47
CA PHE A 53 15.28 -1.86 -0.32
C PHE A 53 14.32 -3.04 -0.55
N LEU A 54 13.78 -3.60 0.52
CA LEU A 54 12.73 -4.62 0.47
C LEU A 54 11.38 -3.90 0.41
N LEU A 55 10.55 -4.27 -0.55
CA LEU A 55 9.19 -3.77 -0.68
C LEU A 55 8.20 -4.85 -0.24
N ILE A 56 7.22 -4.47 0.59
CA ILE A 56 6.17 -5.35 1.10
C ILE A 56 4.80 -4.88 0.60
N ASP A 57 4.00 -5.81 0.03
CA ASP A 57 2.56 -5.61 -0.20
C ASP A 57 1.75 -6.24 0.95
N THR A 58 1.02 -5.41 1.69
CA THR A 58 0.21 -5.85 2.84
C THR A 58 -1.17 -6.37 2.42
N GLY A 59 -1.57 -6.22 1.15
CA GLY A 59 -2.94 -6.42 0.69
C GLY A 59 -3.40 -7.86 0.44
N GLY A 60 -2.70 -8.87 0.96
CA GLY A 60 -2.89 -10.28 0.57
C GLY A 60 -4.19 -10.95 1.03
N TYR A 61 -4.88 -10.44 2.05
CA TYR A 61 -6.10 -11.05 2.57
C TYR A 61 -7.12 -10.02 3.07
N LEU A 62 -8.19 -9.82 2.30
CA LEU A 62 -9.38 -9.09 2.73
C LEU A 62 -10.50 -10.12 2.95
N PRO A 63 -11.06 -10.23 4.17
CA PRO A 63 -12.23 -11.07 4.42
C PRO A 63 -13.41 -10.66 3.53
N LEU A 64 -14.23 -11.61 3.10
CA LEU A 64 -15.41 -11.36 2.25
C LEU A 64 -16.57 -10.69 2.99
N ALA A 65 -16.51 -10.57 4.32
CA ALA A 65 -17.56 -9.96 5.13
C ALA A 65 -17.18 -8.53 5.50
N ASP A 66 -18.08 -7.58 5.25
CA ASP A 66 -17.84 -6.13 5.43
C ASP A 66 -17.32 -5.76 6.84
N ASN A 67 -17.87 -6.40 7.88
CA ASN A 67 -17.46 -6.15 9.26
C ASN A 67 -16.04 -6.65 9.60
N LEU A 68 -15.50 -7.58 8.81
CA LEU A 68 -14.15 -8.12 8.99
C LEU A 68 -13.12 -7.38 8.11
N ILE A 69 -13.57 -6.57 7.15
CA ILE A 69 -12.68 -5.82 6.25
C ILE A 69 -11.90 -4.77 7.04
N ASP A 70 -12.57 -4.00 7.89
CA ASP A 70 -11.92 -2.92 8.65
C ASP A 70 -10.91 -3.45 9.67
N GLU A 71 -11.24 -4.53 10.37
CA GLU A 71 -10.33 -5.18 11.32
C GLU A 71 -9.10 -5.77 10.61
N ALA A 72 -9.30 -6.43 9.46
CA ALA A 72 -8.20 -6.96 8.67
C ALA A 72 -7.29 -5.87 8.09
N ILE A 73 -7.87 -4.73 7.65
CA ILE A 73 -7.09 -3.58 7.20
C ILE A 73 -6.25 -3.03 8.35
N ARG A 74 -6.84 -2.89 9.53
CA ARG A 74 -6.13 -2.41 10.72
C ARG A 74 -4.96 -3.32 11.08
N GLU A 75 -5.18 -4.63 11.14
CA GLU A 75 -4.13 -5.61 11.42
C GLU A 75 -2.98 -5.49 10.41
N GLN A 76 -3.28 -5.39 9.11
CA GLN A 76 -2.28 -5.19 8.06
C GLN A 76 -1.44 -3.92 8.25
N VAL A 77 -2.06 -2.83 8.73
CA VAL A 77 -1.36 -1.56 8.99
C VAL A 77 -0.49 -1.67 10.22
N GLU A 78 -0.97 -2.30 11.29
CA GLU A 78 -0.20 -2.52 12.53
C GLU A 78 1.05 -3.36 12.24
N ILE A 79 0.91 -4.44 11.47
CA ILE A 79 2.03 -5.24 10.97
C ILE A 79 3.03 -4.39 10.16
N ALA A 80 2.54 -3.58 9.22
CA ALA A 80 3.40 -2.74 8.39
C ALA A 80 4.21 -1.74 9.22
N VAL A 81 3.58 -1.20 10.27
CA VAL A 81 4.22 -0.33 11.25
C VAL A 81 5.30 -1.07 12.04
N GLU A 82 5.10 -2.33 12.38
CA GLU A 82 6.10 -3.11 13.12
C GLU A 82 7.32 -3.43 12.25
N GLU A 83 7.11 -3.83 10.99
CA GLU A 83 8.17 -4.37 10.12
C GLU A 83 8.89 -3.31 9.27
N ALA A 84 8.19 -2.28 8.79
CA ALA A 84 8.77 -1.36 7.82
C ALA A 84 9.65 -0.29 8.47
N ASP A 85 10.70 0.15 7.79
CA ASP A 85 11.41 1.39 8.14
C ASP A 85 10.64 2.61 7.62
N LEU A 86 9.92 2.46 6.49
CA LEU A 86 9.12 3.48 5.84
C LEU A 86 7.78 2.91 5.38
N VAL A 87 6.69 3.64 5.63
CA VAL A 87 5.35 3.26 5.15
C VAL A 87 4.88 4.22 4.06
N LEU A 88 4.39 3.66 2.95
CA LEU A 88 3.69 4.38 1.90
C LEU A 88 2.18 4.24 2.12
N LEU A 89 1.53 5.31 2.60
CA LEU A 89 0.07 5.38 2.67
C LEU A 89 -0.48 5.75 1.30
N LEU A 90 -1.02 4.77 0.59
CA LEU A 90 -1.56 4.94 -0.76
C LEU A 90 -3.06 5.27 -0.72
N VAL A 91 -3.44 6.40 -1.31
CA VAL A 91 -4.85 6.84 -1.44
C VAL A 91 -5.24 6.99 -2.91
N ASP A 92 -6.54 6.93 -3.21
CA ASP A 92 -7.08 7.09 -4.57
C ASP A 92 -7.63 8.49 -4.79
N ALA A 93 -7.00 9.25 -5.68
CA ALA A 93 -7.41 10.60 -6.04
C ALA A 93 -8.87 10.68 -6.52
N LYS A 94 -9.33 9.66 -7.26
CA LYS A 94 -10.67 9.68 -7.89
C LYS A 94 -11.80 9.48 -6.89
N THR A 95 -11.55 8.71 -5.83
CA THR A 95 -12.55 8.52 -4.77
C THR A 95 -12.49 9.64 -3.73
N GLY A 96 -11.31 10.24 -3.55
CA GLY A 96 -11.03 11.09 -2.40
C GLY A 96 -10.75 10.29 -1.12
N ILE A 97 -10.63 11.01 -0.01
CA ILE A 97 -10.37 10.45 1.32
C ILE A 97 -11.66 9.82 1.87
N THR A 98 -11.53 8.62 2.43
CA THR A 98 -12.62 7.93 3.14
C THR A 98 -12.30 7.75 4.62
N ASP A 99 -13.30 7.35 5.41
CA ASP A 99 -13.12 7.03 6.84
C ASP A 99 -12.03 5.98 7.08
N VAL A 100 -11.92 4.99 6.17
CA VAL A 100 -10.86 3.97 6.23
C VAL A 100 -9.48 4.60 6.04
N ASP A 101 -9.33 5.56 5.11
CA ASP A 101 -8.07 6.26 4.91
C ASP A 101 -7.69 7.09 6.16
N GLU A 102 -8.69 7.73 6.80
CA GLU A 102 -8.49 8.45 8.06
C GLU A 102 -8.06 7.52 9.21
N ASP A 103 -8.65 6.34 9.32
CA ASP A 103 -8.34 5.33 10.33
C ASP A 103 -6.92 4.80 10.21
N ILE A 104 -6.53 4.43 8.99
CA ILE A 104 -5.16 4.03 8.69
C ILE A 104 -4.20 5.17 9.07
N ALA A 105 -4.52 6.41 8.68
CA ALA A 105 -3.68 7.56 8.99
C ALA A 105 -3.59 7.85 10.50
N ARG A 106 -4.65 7.58 11.28
CA ARG A 106 -4.62 7.67 12.75
C ARG A 106 -3.63 6.67 13.35
N ILE A 107 -3.64 5.42 12.88
CA ILE A 107 -2.70 4.37 13.34
C ILE A 107 -1.25 4.78 13.02
N LEU A 108 -0.98 5.21 11.79
CA LEU A 108 0.35 5.62 11.35
C LEU A 108 0.89 6.84 12.12
N ARG A 109 0.03 7.83 12.39
CA ARG A 109 0.42 9.00 13.23
C ARG A 109 0.74 8.58 14.66
N ALA A 110 -0.03 7.66 15.23
CA ALA A 110 0.19 7.19 16.60
C ALA A 110 1.50 6.39 16.72
N SER A 111 1.88 5.64 15.70
CA SER A 111 3.10 4.82 15.72
C SER A 111 4.40 5.61 15.54
N ARG A 112 4.32 6.86 15.07
CA ARG A 112 5.47 7.71 14.72
C ARG A 112 6.40 7.09 13.66
N LYS A 113 5.91 6.13 12.88
CA LYS A 113 6.65 5.55 11.76
C LYS A 113 6.80 6.60 10.66
N ASP A 114 7.98 6.67 10.05
CA ASP A 114 8.17 7.50 8.86
C ASP A 114 7.17 7.07 7.78
N THR A 115 6.35 8.01 7.34
CA THR A 115 5.20 7.75 6.48
C THR A 115 5.18 8.77 5.35
N LEU A 116 5.03 8.28 4.11
CA LEU A 116 4.77 9.11 2.95
C LEU A 116 3.33 8.88 2.47
N LEU A 117 2.57 9.97 2.34
CA LEU A 117 1.29 9.95 1.64
C LEU A 117 1.57 9.89 0.13
N VAL A 118 0.99 8.90 -0.53
CA VAL A 118 1.11 8.69 -1.97
C VAL A 118 -0.30 8.75 -2.57
N VAL A 119 -0.53 9.74 -3.42
CA VAL A 119 -1.83 9.91 -4.10
C VAL A 119 -1.75 9.22 -5.46
N ASN A 120 -2.55 8.16 -5.64
CA ASN A 120 -2.56 7.34 -6.85
C ASN A 120 -3.77 7.69 -7.76
N LYS A 121 -3.72 7.22 -9.01
CA LYS A 121 -4.75 7.43 -10.05
C LYS A 121 -4.94 8.90 -10.46
N ILE A 122 -3.87 9.68 -10.39
CA ILE A 122 -3.79 11.10 -10.77
C ILE A 122 -3.65 11.31 -12.29
N ASP A 123 -3.75 10.25 -13.09
CA ASP A 123 -3.67 10.31 -14.56
C ASP A 123 -4.92 10.96 -15.22
N ASP A 124 -5.93 11.35 -14.45
CA ASP A 124 -7.16 11.96 -14.94
C ASP A 124 -7.08 13.50 -14.98
N THR A 125 -6.97 14.05 -16.19
CA THR A 125 -6.84 15.50 -16.48
C THR A 125 -7.98 16.39 -15.94
N ARG A 126 -9.08 15.83 -15.41
CA ARG A 126 -10.17 16.62 -14.81
C ARG A 126 -9.84 17.14 -13.40
N MET A 127 -8.90 16.52 -12.70
CA MET A 127 -8.54 16.89 -11.32
C MET A 127 -7.71 18.17 -11.21
N ASP A 128 -7.05 18.60 -12.30
CA ASP A 128 -6.27 19.86 -12.31
C ASP A 128 -7.16 21.11 -12.12
N ALA A 129 -8.46 21.02 -12.41
CA ALA A 129 -9.38 22.15 -12.36
C ALA A 129 -9.88 22.49 -10.94
N GLU A 130 -9.74 21.58 -9.98
CA GLU A 130 -10.32 21.73 -8.63
C GLU A 130 -9.28 22.10 -7.55
N VAL A 131 -7.97 22.01 -7.84
CA VAL A 131 -6.89 22.28 -6.86
C VAL A 131 -6.55 23.79 -6.75
N GLY A 132 -7.42 24.67 -7.25
CA GLY A 132 -7.17 26.12 -7.33
C GLY A 132 -8.32 27.03 -6.88
N GLN A 133 -9.33 26.51 -6.16
CA GLN A 133 -10.41 27.33 -5.58
C GLN A 133 -10.43 27.27 -4.05
#